data_AF-A0A815YC71-F1
#
_entry.id   AF-A0A815YC71-F1
#
_cell.length_a   1.000
_cell.length_b   1.000
_cell.length_c   1.000
_cell.angle_alpha   90.00
_cell.angle_beta   90.00
_cell.angle_gamma   90.00
#
_symmetry.space_group_name_H-M   'P 1'
#
loop_
_entity.id
_entity.type
_entity.pdbx_description
1 polymer ?
#
loop_
_entity_poly.entity_id
_entity_poly.type
_entity_poly.pdbx_seq_one_letter_code
_entity_poly.pdbx_strand_id
1 'polypeptide(L)'
;MDDCSKALSYYEQTLELDSKTSMAATYNNIPGNYNAMSDYSKALTYYGHTPELDSKTSMATAYNNIPGNYNAMSDYSKALTYYKQTLELDSKTSMATTYNIIEGNYNAMDDYSKALTYYKQTLELDSKTSMATSYNNIAGNYNAMDDYSKALTYYKQTLELDSKTSMATAYNNIAGNYNAMDDCSKALTYYEQTLELDSKTSMATTYNNIPGNYNAMGDYSKALTYYEQTVELDSKTSMATTYNNIAGNYNAMGDYSKALSYYEQTLELDSKTSMATTYNNMGANYNAMDDCSKALTYYQQTLEVDSKTSMAATYNNAGNYNAMGHYSKALTYYEQTLELDSKTLGSNHPSMATTYNNAGNYNANGSLLKGFDLL
;
A
#
# COMPACT_ATOMS: atom_id res chain seq x y z
N MET A 1 -20.76 -7.05 9.87
CA MET A 1 -21.25 -5.69 10.20
C MET A 1 -22.56 -5.75 11.00
N ASP A 2 -23.55 -6.56 10.60
CA ASP A 2 -24.84 -6.65 11.33
C ASP A 2 -24.75 -6.98 12.82
N ASP A 3 -23.84 -7.88 13.23
CA ASP A 3 -23.71 -8.25 14.65
C ASP A 3 -23.09 -7.16 15.52
N CYS A 4 -22.12 -6.39 15.00
CA CYS A 4 -21.49 -5.28 15.74
C CYS A 4 -22.46 -4.12 15.97
N SER A 5 -23.24 -3.75 14.94
CA SER A 5 -24.26 -2.70 15.05
C SER A 5 -25.34 -3.07 16.08
N LYS A 6 -25.75 -4.34 16.09
CA LYS A 6 -26.73 -4.84 17.06
C LYS A 6 -26.16 -4.85 18.49
N ALA A 7 -24.91 -5.30 18.66
CA ALA A 7 -24.22 -5.26 19.96
C ALA A 7 -24.11 -3.83 20.51
N LEU A 8 -23.74 -2.87 19.66
CA LEU A 8 -23.68 -1.44 20.03
C LEU A 8 -25.02 -0.92 20.54
N SER A 9 -26.14 -1.28 19.90
CA SER A 9 -27.46 -0.84 20.36
C SER A 9 -27.79 -1.32 21.77
N TYR A 10 -27.36 -2.53 22.16
CA TYR A 10 -27.55 -3.04 23.52
C TYR A 10 -26.63 -2.36 24.53
N TYR A 11 -25.39 -2.05 24.12
CA TYR A 11 -24.46 -1.31 24.95
C TYR A 11 -24.91 0.13 25.21
N GLU A 12 -25.42 0.83 24.19
CA GLU A 12 -26.00 2.18 24.35
C GLU A 12 -27.20 2.16 25.31
N GLN A 13 -28.12 1.20 25.15
CA GLN A 13 -29.23 1.01 26.12
C GLN A 13 -28.73 0.70 27.54
N THR A 14 -27.60 -0.01 27.68
CA THR A 14 -27.02 -0.32 28.99
C THR A 14 -26.45 0.94 29.67
N LEU A 15 -25.94 1.90 28.90
CA LEU A 15 -25.47 3.19 29.44
C LEU A 15 -26.64 4.04 29.97
N GLU A 16 -27.84 3.90 29.40
CA GLU A 16 -29.05 4.61 29.85
C GLU A 16 -29.59 4.09 31.20
N LEU A 17 -29.20 2.88 31.63
CA LEU A 17 -29.68 2.23 32.86
C LEU A 17 -28.90 2.61 34.14
N ASP A 18 -27.94 3.55 34.05
CA ASP A 18 -27.21 4.23 35.14
C ASP A 18 -26.78 3.36 36.34
N SER A 19 -26.03 2.28 36.08
CA SER A 19 -25.26 1.61 37.13
C SER A 19 -23.77 1.80 36.87
N LYS A 20 -23.02 2.34 37.84
CA LYS A 20 -21.57 2.60 37.70
C LYS A 20 -20.77 1.36 37.26
N THR A 21 -21.13 0.18 37.77
CA THR A 21 -20.46 -1.08 37.43
C THR A 21 -20.78 -1.54 36.00
N SER A 22 -22.03 -1.36 35.53
CA SER A 22 -22.40 -1.70 34.15
C SER A 22 -21.82 -0.69 33.14
N MET A 23 -21.76 0.60 33.48
CA MET A 23 -21.12 1.62 32.64
C MET A 23 -19.65 1.30 32.39
N ALA A 24 -18.94 0.82 33.41
CA ALA A 24 -17.52 0.48 33.27
C ALA A 24 -17.23 -0.66 32.30
N ALA A 25 -18.02 -1.74 32.38
CA ALA A 25 -17.91 -2.85 31.45
C ALA A 25 -18.32 -2.43 30.03
N THR A 26 -19.34 -1.59 29.92
CA THR A 26 -19.87 -1.12 28.64
C THR A 26 -18.90 -0.19 27.90
N TYR A 27 -18.26 0.76 28.59
CA TYR A 27 -17.25 1.65 28.00
C TYR A 27 -15.99 0.90 27.54
N ASN A 28 -15.70 -0.28 28.07
CA ASN A 28 -14.62 -1.13 27.56
C ASN A 28 -15.00 -1.92 26.29
N ASN A 29 -16.29 -2.28 26.13
CA ASN A 29 -16.75 -3.15 25.05
C ASN A 29 -17.18 -2.38 23.78
N ILE A 30 -17.72 -1.16 23.93
CA ILE A 30 -18.14 -0.32 22.82
C ILE A 30 -16.99 -0.03 21.83
N PRO A 31 -15.79 0.40 22.28
CA PRO A 31 -14.70 0.72 21.36
C PRO A 31 -14.28 -0.45 20.49
N GLY A 32 -14.28 -1.68 21.03
CA GLY A 32 -13.95 -2.88 20.25
C GLY A 32 -14.89 -3.12 19.07
N ASN A 33 -16.18 -2.80 19.22
CA ASN A 33 -17.16 -2.91 18.15
C ASN A 33 -16.98 -1.83 17.08
N TYR A 34 -16.70 -0.59 17.48
CA TYR A 34 -16.38 0.47 16.52
C TYR A 34 -15.06 0.20 15.78
N ASN A 35 -14.04 -0.34 16.46
CA ASN A 35 -12.79 -0.78 15.84
C ASN A 35 -13.04 -1.86 14.78
N ALA A 36 -13.91 -2.84 15.06
CA ALA A 36 -14.30 -3.88 14.10
C ALA A 36 -15.02 -3.30 12.86
N MET A 37 -15.65 -2.14 12.98
CA MET A 37 -16.27 -1.39 11.89
C MET A 37 -15.36 -0.31 11.29
N SER A 38 -14.10 -0.22 11.74
CA SER A 38 -13.13 0.83 11.35
C SER A 38 -13.57 2.27 11.68
N ASP A 39 -14.53 2.46 12.60
CA ASP A 39 -14.95 3.78 13.10
C ASP A 39 -14.09 4.19 14.30
N TYR A 40 -12.79 4.37 14.05
CA TYR A 40 -11.78 4.60 15.10
C TYR A 40 -12.03 5.90 15.87
N SER A 41 -12.63 6.91 15.23
CA SER A 41 -12.99 8.18 15.87
C SER A 41 -14.04 7.98 16.97
N LYS A 42 -15.11 7.22 16.70
CA LYS A 42 -16.08 6.91 17.75
C LYS A 42 -15.48 6.03 18.83
N ALA A 43 -14.68 5.03 18.46
CA ALA A 43 -13.99 4.20 19.45
C ALA A 43 -13.16 5.04 20.43
N LEU A 44 -12.43 6.05 19.93
CA LEU A 44 -11.65 6.98 20.76
C LEU A 44 -12.51 7.86 21.68
N THR A 45 -13.67 8.32 21.23
CA THR A 45 -14.61 9.06 22.09
C THR A 45 -15.00 8.22 23.31
N TYR A 46 -15.31 6.95 23.12
CA TYR A 46 -15.67 6.05 24.22
C TYR A 46 -14.46 5.70 25.11
N TYR A 47 -13.26 5.54 24.54
CA TYR A 47 -12.04 5.45 25.35
C TYR A 47 -11.74 6.74 26.14
N GLY A 48 -12.26 7.90 25.74
CA GLY A 48 -12.15 9.15 26.51
C GLY A 48 -12.83 9.08 27.89
N HIS A 49 -13.81 8.18 28.07
CA HIS A 49 -14.49 7.95 29.35
C HIS A 49 -13.75 6.98 30.28
N THR A 50 -12.61 6.42 29.84
CA THR A 50 -11.81 5.47 30.66
C THR A 50 -11.36 6.02 32.03
N PRO A 51 -11.01 7.31 32.21
CA PRO A 51 -10.67 7.85 33.53
C PRO A 51 -11.80 7.77 34.56
N GLU A 52 -13.05 7.56 34.12
CA GLU A 52 -14.21 7.36 35.00
C GLU A 52 -14.25 5.91 35.57
N LEU A 53 -13.35 5.04 35.12
CA LEU A 53 -13.26 3.63 35.49
C LEU A 53 -12.24 3.45 36.63
N ASP A 54 -12.72 3.19 37.85
CA ASP A 54 -11.89 2.93 39.05
C ASP A 54 -11.23 1.53 39.03
N SER A 55 -10.73 1.10 37.86
CA SER A 55 -10.12 -0.20 37.62
C SER A 55 -8.81 -0.05 36.86
N LYS A 56 -7.71 -0.36 37.53
CA LYS A 56 -6.36 -0.40 36.94
C LYS A 56 -6.29 -1.29 35.68
N THR A 57 -7.08 -2.36 35.63
CA THR A 57 -7.17 -3.29 34.50
C THR A 57 -7.90 -2.68 33.29
N SER A 58 -8.97 -1.92 33.54
CA SER A 58 -9.70 -1.20 32.49
C SER A 58 -8.85 -0.08 31.89
N MET A 59 -8.14 0.67 32.73
CA MET A 59 -7.18 1.68 32.28
C MET A 59 -6.06 1.09 31.43
N ALA A 60 -5.43 -0.02 31.87
CA ALA A 60 -4.39 -0.69 31.10
C ALA A 60 -4.88 -1.17 29.72
N THR A 61 -6.12 -1.66 29.65
CA THR A 61 -6.73 -2.12 28.39
C THR A 61 -7.00 -0.95 27.44
N ALA A 62 -7.51 0.16 27.95
CA ALA A 62 -7.72 1.37 27.13
C ALA A 62 -6.41 1.99 26.66
N TYR A 63 -5.41 2.12 27.54
CA TYR A 63 -4.10 2.68 27.17
C TYR A 63 -3.34 1.82 26.14
N ASN A 64 -3.64 0.53 26.03
CA ASN A 64 -3.11 -0.32 24.96
C ASN A 64 -3.83 -0.13 23.61
N ASN A 65 -5.12 0.19 23.63
CA ASN A 65 -5.95 0.25 22.43
C ASN A 65 -6.08 1.68 21.84
N ILE A 66 -6.03 2.72 22.68
CA ILE A 66 -6.07 4.13 22.25
C ILE A 66 -4.97 4.43 21.22
N PRO A 67 -3.68 4.11 21.47
CA PRO A 67 -2.64 4.35 20.48
C PRO A 67 -2.88 3.61 19.16
N GLY A 68 -3.40 2.38 19.21
CA GLY A 68 -3.70 1.58 18.02
C GLY A 68 -4.73 2.23 17.11
N ASN A 69 -5.74 2.88 17.69
CA ASN A 69 -6.73 3.65 16.93
C ASN A 69 -6.13 4.90 16.27
N TYR A 70 -5.25 5.61 16.98
CA TYR A 70 -4.52 6.73 16.37
C TYR A 70 -3.60 6.28 15.23
N ASN A 71 -2.92 5.13 15.38
CA ASN A 71 -2.14 4.52 14.31
C ASN A 71 -3.00 4.17 13.09
N ALA A 72 -4.18 3.60 13.29
CA ALA A 72 -5.10 3.28 12.19
C ALA A 72 -5.59 4.53 11.43
N MET A 73 -5.60 5.69 12.10
CA MET A 73 -5.87 7.01 11.49
C MET A 73 -4.60 7.74 11.02
N SER A 74 -3.43 7.11 11.09
CA SER A 74 -2.12 7.71 10.79
C SER A 74 -1.73 8.94 11.65
N ASP A 75 -2.37 9.13 12.81
CA ASP A 75 -1.99 10.16 13.81
C ASP A 75 -0.91 9.60 14.74
N TYR A 76 0.25 9.29 14.15
CA TYR A 76 1.37 8.64 14.85
C TYR A 76 1.88 9.47 16.04
N SER A 77 1.80 10.80 15.97
CA SER A 77 2.24 11.69 17.06
C SER A 77 1.41 11.52 18.32
N LYS A 78 0.07 11.43 18.20
CA LYS A 78 -0.78 11.13 19.36
C LYS A 78 -0.59 9.70 19.83
N ALA A 79 -0.51 8.74 18.91
CA ALA A 79 -0.26 7.34 19.28
C ALA A 79 1.02 7.19 20.13
N LEU A 80 2.12 7.84 19.72
CA LEU A 80 3.38 7.86 20.45
C LEU A 80 3.26 8.43 21.86
N THR A 81 2.40 9.44 22.06
CA THR A 81 2.16 10.03 23.38
C THR A 81 1.54 9.00 24.32
N TYR A 82 0.53 8.27 23.86
CA TYR A 82 -0.13 7.24 24.66
C TYR A 82 0.76 5.99 24.84
N TYR A 83 1.53 5.56 23.83
CA TYR A 83 2.46 4.44 24.00
C TYR A 83 3.56 4.72 25.04
N LYS A 84 4.03 5.97 25.15
CA LYS A 84 4.97 6.35 26.22
C LYS A 84 4.33 6.25 27.61
N GLN A 85 3.07 6.64 27.75
CA GLN A 85 2.33 6.46 29.00
C GLN A 85 2.14 4.97 29.32
N THR A 86 1.87 4.13 28.32
CA THR A 86 1.79 2.68 28.50
C THR A 86 3.08 2.12 29.10
N LEU A 87 4.25 2.52 28.59
CA LEU A 87 5.55 2.07 29.10
C LEU A 87 5.78 2.41 30.59
N GLU A 88 5.23 3.51 31.09
CA GLU A 88 5.33 3.90 32.50
C GLU A 88 4.48 2.99 33.43
N LEU A 89 3.47 2.32 32.87
CA LEU A 89 2.49 1.51 33.61
C LEU A 89 2.76 0.00 33.49
N ASP A 90 3.60 -0.42 32.54
CA ASP A 90 3.67 -1.80 32.07
C ASP A 90 4.76 -2.66 32.76
N SER A 91 4.54 -3.97 32.73
CA SER A 91 5.51 -4.98 33.09
C SER A 91 6.59 -5.16 32.01
N LYS A 92 7.78 -5.65 32.38
CA LYS A 92 8.90 -5.86 31.44
C LYS A 92 8.56 -6.70 30.19
N THR A 93 7.61 -7.63 30.28
CA THR A 93 7.30 -8.57 29.19
C THR A 93 6.60 -7.92 28.00
N SER A 94 5.72 -6.95 28.25
CA SER A 94 4.97 -6.22 27.20
C SER A 94 5.73 -4.99 26.68
N MET A 95 6.82 -4.62 27.36
CA MET A 95 7.68 -3.50 27.01
C MET A 95 8.34 -3.66 25.63
N ALA A 96 8.79 -4.87 25.29
CA ALA A 96 9.43 -5.16 24.00
C ALA A 96 8.46 -4.96 22.82
N THR A 97 7.22 -5.42 22.97
CA THR A 97 6.16 -5.20 21.97
C THR A 97 5.86 -3.71 21.82
N THR A 98 5.75 -2.98 22.93
CA THR A 98 5.48 -1.54 22.91
C THR A 98 6.62 -0.76 22.25
N TYR A 99 7.88 -1.11 22.52
CA TYR A 99 9.04 -0.53 21.83
C TYR A 99 9.02 -0.78 20.32
N ASN A 100 8.69 -1.99 19.88
CA ASN A 100 8.56 -2.30 18.45
C ASN A 100 7.45 -1.50 17.76
N ILE A 101 6.34 -1.21 18.45
CA ILE A 101 5.28 -0.38 17.87
C ILE A 101 5.71 1.09 17.81
N ILE A 102 6.36 1.60 18.87
CA ILE A 102 6.92 2.95 18.87
C ILE A 102 7.96 3.12 17.75
N GLU A 103 8.82 2.11 17.56
CA GLU A 103 9.78 2.05 16.45
C GLU A 103 9.05 2.20 15.10
N GLY A 104 8.03 1.37 14.83
CA GLY A 104 7.24 1.43 13.60
C GLY A 104 6.56 2.79 13.37
N ASN A 105 6.08 3.44 14.43
CA ASN A 105 5.49 4.77 14.35
C ASN A 105 6.50 5.85 13.95
N TYR A 106 7.71 5.82 14.51
CA TYR A 106 8.76 6.76 14.09
C TYR A 106 9.23 6.50 12.66
N ASN A 107 9.26 5.24 12.22
CA ASN A 107 9.55 4.89 10.83
C ASN A 107 8.51 5.46 9.87
N ALA A 108 7.22 5.35 10.20
CA ALA A 108 6.14 5.93 9.41
C ALA A 108 6.19 7.48 9.35
N MET A 109 6.94 8.11 10.27
CA MET A 109 7.20 9.55 10.29
C MET A 109 8.59 9.93 9.74
N ASP A 110 9.33 8.98 9.15
CA ASP A 110 10.71 9.13 8.67
C ASP A 110 11.73 9.57 9.76
N ASP A 111 11.40 9.43 11.05
CA ASP A 111 12.31 9.71 12.18
C ASP A 111 13.10 8.46 12.56
N TYR A 112 13.92 8.01 11.62
CA TYR A 112 14.68 6.77 11.74
C TYR A 112 15.69 6.79 12.90
N SER A 113 16.16 7.97 13.32
CA SER A 113 17.05 8.12 14.47
C SER A 113 16.36 7.76 15.78
N LYS A 114 15.10 8.18 15.96
CA LYS A 114 14.34 7.79 17.15
C LYS A 114 13.92 6.34 17.09
N ALA A 115 13.53 5.83 15.92
CA ALA A 115 13.23 4.41 15.76
C ALA A 115 14.40 3.52 16.19
N LEU A 116 15.63 3.85 15.75
CA LEU A 116 16.84 3.14 16.14
C LEU A 116 17.10 3.14 17.65
N THR A 117 16.65 4.17 18.36
CA THR A 117 16.77 4.24 19.83
C THR A 117 15.90 3.19 20.50
N TYR A 118 14.64 3.05 20.07
CA TYR A 118 13.71 2.07 20.63
C TYR A 118 14.07 0.63 20.23
N TYR A 119 14.61 0.42 19.03
CA TYR A 119 15.20 -0.86 18.63
C TYR A 119 16.25 -1.36 19.65
N LYS A 120 17.19 -0.49 20.04
CA LYS A 120 18.23 -0.84 21.02
C LYS A 120 17.62 -1.27 22.36
N GLN A 121 16.55 -0.59 22.76
CA GLN A 121 15.81 -0.95 23.98
C GLN A 121 15.10 -2.30 23.85
N THR A 122 14.55 -2.65 22.68
CA THR A 122 13.97 -3.98 22.45
C THR A 122 15.03 -5.09 22.59
N LEU A 123 16.25 -4.87 22.06
CA LEU A 123 17.32 -5.87 22.11
C LEU A 123 17.77 -6.19 23.55
N GLU A 124 17.64 -5.24 24.47
CA GLU A 124 18.00 -5.44 25.88
C GLU A 124 17.02 -6.38 26.63
N LEU A 125 15.85 -6.66 26.06
CA LEU A 125 14.78 -7.42 26.72
C LEU A 125 14.80 -8.94 26.44
N ASP A 126 15.82 -9.46 25.74
CA ASP A 126 16.06 -10.89 25.43
C ASP A 126 14.80 -11.68 25.01
N SER A 127 13.99 -11.07 24.14
CA SER A 127 12.79 -11.70 23.57
C SER A 127 13.06 -12.04 22.11
N LYS A 128 13.32 -13.31 21.79
CA LYS A 128 13.60 -13.75 20.40
C LYS A 128 12.57 -13.25 19.39
N THR A 129 11.28 -13.38 19.71
CA THR A 129 10.20 -12.90 18.82
C THR A 129 10.28 -11.39 18.63
N SER A 130 10.47 -10.62 19.70
CA SER A 130 10.53 -9.16 19.62
C SER A 130 11.80 -8.68 18.92
N MET A 131 12.93 -9.37 19.14
CA MET A 131 14.19 -9.15 18.44
C MET A 131 14.04 -9.40 16.94
N ALA A 132 13.38 -10.49 16.54
CA ALA A 132 13.10 -10.77 15.13
C ALA A 132 12.29 -9.67 14.45
N THR A 133 11.23 -9.19 15.11
CA THR A 133 10.44 -8.06 14.62
C THR A 133 11.29 -6.79 14.49
N SER A 134 12.08 -6.48 15.51
CA SER A 134 12.90 -5.26 15.52
C SER A 134 14.04 -5.32 14.48
N TYR A 135 14.68 -6.48 14.28
CA TYR A 135 15.64 -6.70 13.20
C TYR A 135 15.01 -6.53 11.80
N ASN A 136 13.77 -7.00 11.61
CA ASN A 136 13.07 -6.79 10.34
C ASN A 136 12.70 -5.32 10.10
N ASN A 137 12.28 -4.61 11.15
CA ASN A 137 11.93 -3.19 11.09
C ASN A 137 13.14 -2.30 10.78
N ILE A 138 14.24 -2.46 11.51
CA ILE A 138 15.48 -1.70 11.27
C ILE A 138 16.05 -1.99 9.88
N ALA A 139 15.96 -3.22 9.41
CA ALA A 139 16.35 -3.57 8.05
C ALA A 139 15.47 -2.85 7.01
N GLY A 140 14.15 -2.77 7.26
CA GLY A 140 13.23 -1.96 6.45
C GLY A 140 13.62 -0.48 6.39
N ASN A 141 14.10 0.09 7.51
CA ASN A 141 14.59 1.47 7.54
C ASN A 141 15.82 1.68 6.68
N TYR A 142 16.80 0.77 6.78
CA TYR A 142 17.99 0.85 5.94
C TYR A 142 17.64 0.65 4.46
N ASN A 143 16.64 -0.18 4.13
CA ASN A 143 16.09 -0.26 2.77
C ASN A 143 15.50 1.08 2.31
N ALA A 144 14.73 1.77 3.15
CA ALA A 144 14.16 3.08 2.83
C ALA A 144 15.23 4.18 2.67
N MET A 145 16.41 3.99 3.27
CA MET A 145 17.59 4.84 3.07
C MET A 145 18.51 4.36 1.93
N ASP A 146 18.10 3.36 1.16
CA ASP A 146 18.90 2.70 0.11
C ASP A 146 20.22 2.06 0.59
N ASP A 147 20.39 1.85 1.90
CA ASP A 147 21.50 1.10 2.49
C ASP A 147 21.16 -0.41 2.54
N TYR A 148 21.02 -0.99 1.36
CA TYR A 148 20.62 -2.39 1.19
C TYR A 148 21.57 -3.38 1.87
N SER A 149 22.86 -3.03 1.97
CA SER A 149 23.87 -3.87 2.63
C SER A 149 23.66 -3.96 4.15
N LYS A 150 23.36 -2.84 4.82
CA LYS A 150 23.01 -2.89 6.24
C LYS A 150 21.67 -3.57 6.45
N ALA A 151 20.68 -3.32 5.60
CA ALA A 151 19.40 -4.01 5.67
C ALA A 151 19.56 -5.53 5.62
N LEU A 152 20.36 -6.06 4.68
CA LEU A 152 20.69 -7.49 4.61
C LEU A 152 21.35 -8.03 5.88
N THR A 153 22.21 -7.24 6.52
CA THR A 153 22.87 -7.65 7.76
C THR A 153 21.83 -7.91 8.84
N TYR A 154 20.87 -7.01 9.02
CA TYR A 154 19.83 -7.14 10.03
C TYR A 154 18.80 -8.23 9.68
N TYR A 155 18.39 -8.37 8.41
CA TYR A 155 17.52 -9.50 8.04
C TYR A 155 18.19 -10.85 8.31
N LYS A 156 19.50 -10.97 8.09
CA LYS A 156 20.25 -12.19 8.42
C LYS A 156 20.30 -12.47 9.92
N GLN A 157 20.37 -11.44 10.77
CA GLN A 157 20.25 -11.62 12.22
C GLN A 157 18.88 -12.20 12.61
N THR A 158 17.80 -11.87 11.89
CA THR A 158 16.50 -12.55 12.10
C THR A 158 16.57 -14.05 11.80
N LEU A 159 17.33 -14.46 10.78
CA LEU A 159 17.48 -15.88 10.42
C LEU A 159 18.21 -16.68 11.52
N GLU A 160 19.13 -16.06 12.25
CA GLU A 160 19.86 -16.69 13.35
C GLU A 160 18.97 -17.00 14.58
N LEU A 161 17.78 -16.40 14.66
CA LEU A 161 16.85 -16.62 15.77
C LEU A 161 16.07 -17.95 15.67
N ASP A 162 16.22 -18.68 14.56
CA ASP A 162 15.67 -20.03 14.31
C ASP A 162 14.17 -20.15 14.61
N SER A 163 13.41 -19.15 14.16
CA SER A 163 11.94 -19.15 14.23
C SER A 163 11.38 -19.28 12.83
N LYS A 164 10.69 -20.38 12.54
CA LYS A 164 10.11 -20.67 11.22
C LYS A 164 9.28 -19.50 10.64
N THR A 165 8.43 -18.89 11.46
CA THR A 165 7.62 -17.73 11.07
C THR A 165 8.47 -16.49 10.79
N SER A 166 9.46 -16.23 11.63
CA SER A 166 10.35 -15.07 11.48
C SER A 166 11.28 -15.23 10.27
N MET A 167 11.75 -16.46 10.02
CA MET A 167 12.57 -16.82 8.87
C MET A 167 11.82 -16.62 7.56
N ALA A 168 10.57 -17.08 7.47
CA ALA A 168 9.74 -16.86 6.29
C ALA A 168 9.55 -15.36 5.97
N THR A 169 9.37 -14.54 7.00
CA THR A 169 9.28 -13.08 6.85
C THR A 169 10.61 -12.48 6.40
N ALA A 170 11.72 -12.90 7.04
CA ALA A 170 13.06 -12.42 6.71
C ALA A 170 13.47 -12.79 5.28
N TYR A 171 13.20 -14.01 4.82
CA TYR A 171 13.47 -14.42 3.43
C TYR A 171 12.69 -13.59 2.41
N ASN A 172 11.40 -13.34 2.63
CA ASN A 172 10.63 -12.44 1.76
C ASN A 172 11.21 -11.02 1.74
N ASN A 173 11.64 -10.50 2.89
CA ASN A 173 12.22 -9.16 2.96
C ASN A 173 13.62 -9.08 2.33
N ILE A 174 14.45 -10.13 2.48
CA ILE A 174 15.73 -10.26 1.80
C ILE A 174 15.52 -10.30 0.30
N ALA A 175 14.51 -11.03 -0.18
CA ALA A 175 14.17 -11.06 -1.59
C ALA A 175 13.75 -9.67 -2.09
N GLY A 176 12.91 -8.94 -1.34
CA GLY A 176 12.57 -7.55 -1.65
C GLY A 176 13.78 -6.60 -1.68
N ASN A 177 14.75 -6.81 -0.79
CA ASN A 177 16.02 -6.07 -0.79
C ASN A 177 16.86 -6.36 -2.04
N TYR A 178 16.94 -7.62 -2.49
CA TYR A 178 17.59 -7.94 -3.76
C TYR A 178 16.85 -7.38 -4.98
N ASN A 179 15.52 -7.30 -4.93
CA ASN A 179 14.74 -6.63 -5.97
C ASN A 179 15.06 -5.14 -6.07
N ALA A 180 15.23 -4.46 -4.93
CA ALA A 180 15.65 -3.05 -4.92
C ALA A 180 17.08 -2.85 -5.48
N MET A 181 17.90 -3.91 -5.50
CA MET A 181 19.21 -3.94 -6.16
C MET A 181 19.17 -4.51 -7.59
N ASP A 182 17.98 -4.71 -8.17
CA ASP A 182 17.74 -5.32 -9.48
C ASP A 182 18.29 -6.76 -9.64
N ASP A 183 18.61 -7.46 -8.54
CA ASP A 183 19.10 -8.84 -8.53
C ASP A 183 17.93 -9.84 -8.41
N CYS A 184 17.13 -9.92 -9.48
CA CYS A 184 15.95 -10.79 -9.57
C CYS A 184 16.29 -12.27 -9.30
N SER A 185 17.50 -12.72 -9.69
CA SER A 185 17.91 -14.11 -9.52
C SER A 185 18.09 -14.47 -8.05
N LYS A 186 18.80 -13.64 -7.27
CA LYS A 186 18.91 -13.88 -5.83
C LYS A 186 17.58 -13.71 -5.11
N ALA A 187 16.77 -12.74 -5.52
CA ALA A 187 15.45 -12.56 -4.93
C ALA A 187 14.58 -13.82 -5.08
N LEU A 188 14.56 -14.42 -6.28
CA LEU A 188 13.86 -15.68 -6.53
C LEU A 188 14.36 -16.82 -5.64
N THR A 189 15.68 -16.95 -5.44
CA THR A 189 16.24 -17.96 -4.51
C THR A 189 15.69 -17.80 -3.09
N TYR A 190 15.59 -16.57 -2.59
CA TYR A 190 15.05 -16.31 -1.25
C TYR A 190 13.53 -16.50 -1.17
N TYR A 191 12.79 -16.16 -2.22
CA TYR A 191 11.37 -16.49 -2.29
C TYR A 191 11.12 -18.00 -2.26
N GLU A 192 11.92 -18.78 -3.00
CA GLU A 192 11.87 -20.25 -2.95
C GLU A 192 12.13 -20.77 -1.53
N GLN A 193 13.12 -20.22 -0.82
CA GLN A 193 13.37 -20.56 0.59
C GLN A 193 12.16 -20.24 1.49
N THR A 194 11.41 -19.17 1.24
CA THR A 194 10.15 -18.91 1.96
C THR A 194 9.10 -20.00 1.68
N LEU A 195 8.94 -20.41 0.42
CA LEU A 195 7.97 -21.44 0.02
C LEU A 195 8.29 -22.81 0.63
N GLU A 196 9.57 -23.17 0.74
CA GLU A 196 10.03 -24.39 1.41
C GLU A 196 9.66 -24.46 2.89
N LEU A 197 9.51 -23.30 3.54
CA LEU A 197 9.06 -23.24 4.92
C LEU A 197 7.55 -23.53 5.06
N ASP A 198 6.74 -23.61 4.00
CA ASP A 198 5.30 -23.95 4.11
C ASP A 198 4.54 -23.11 5.16
N SER A 199 4.80 -21.80 5.18
CA SER A 199 4.08 -20.85 6.03
C SER A 199 2.93 -20.25 5.24
N LYS A 200 1.69 -20.72 5.44
CA LYS A 200 0.51 -20.30 4.68
C LYS A 200 0.39 -18.77 4.49
N THR A 201 0.61 -18.00 5.56
CA THR A 201 0.55 -16.52 5.51
C THR A 201 1.65 -15.92 4.65
N SER A 202 2.88 -16.43 4.77
CA SER A 202 4.02 -15.90 4.01
C SER A 202 3.93 -16.32 2.54
N MET A 203 3.40 -17.53 2.29
CA MET A 203 3.25 -18.14 0.98
C MET A 203 2.40 -17.28 0.03
N ALA A 204 1.26 -16.75 0.49
CA ALA A 204 0.43 -15.86 -0.33
C ALA A 204 1.16 -14.55 -0.73
N THR A 205 1.95 -13.99 0.19
CA THR A 205 2.77 -12.79 -0.10
C THR A 205 3.90 -13.14 -1.09
N THR A 206 4.56 -14.28 -0.89
CA THR A 206 5.64 -14.76 -1.75
C THR A 206 5.15 -15.01 -3.19
N TYR A 207 4.01 -15.69 -3.34
CA TYR A 207 3.42 -15.95 -4.65
C TYR A 207 3.01 -14.68 -5.41
N ASN A 208 2.59 -13.63 -4.71
CA ASN A 208 2.34 -12.32 -5.31
C ASN A 208 3.63 -11.62 -5.79
N ASN A 209 4.75 -11.82 -5.10
CA ASN A 209 5.99 -11.10 -5.37
C ASN A 209 6.89 -11.80 -6.41
N ILE A 210 6.84 -13.13 -6.52
CA ILE A 210 7.64 -13.92 -7.47
C ILE A 210 7.42 -13.48 -8.95
N PRO A 211 6.18 -13.34 -9.44
CA PRO A 211 5.91 -13.03 -10.84
C PRO A 211 6.58 -11.75 -11.35
N GLY A 212 6.70 -10.71 -10.51
CA GLY A 212 7.38 -9.46 -10.88
C GLY A 212 8.84 -9.68 -11.32
N ASN A 213 9.54 -10.62 -10.69
CA ASN A 213 10.94 -10.96 -11.02
C ASN A 213 11.02 -11.67 -12.36
N TYR A 214 10.12 -12.63 -12.61
CA TYR A 214 10.06 -13.33 -13.88
C TYR A 214 9.67 -12.38 -15.03
N ASN A 215 8.73 -11.46 -14.79
CA ASN A 215 8.41 -10.37 -15.73
C ASN A 215 9.65 -9.52 -16.06
N ALA A 216 10.41 -9.09 -15.04
CA ALA A 216 11.64 -8.30 -15.22
C ALA A 216 12.71 -9.06 -16.02
N MET A 217 12.74 -10.39 -15.89
CA MET A 217 13.61 -11.27 -16.68
C MET A 217 13.03 -11.65 -18.06
N GLY A 218 11.80 -11.23 -18.38
CA GLY A 218 11.09 -11.56 -19.62
C GLY A 218 10.50 -12.97 -19.69
N ASP A 219 10.51 -13.74 -18.59
CA ASP A 219 9.90 -15.08 -18.50
C ASP A 219 8.42 -14.97 -18.10
N TYR A 220 7.64 -14.37 -19.00
CA TYR A 220 6.22 -14.09 -18.78
C TYR A 220 5.40 -15.36 -18.50
N SER A 221 5.76 -16.48 -19.11
CA SER A 221 5.11 -17.78 -18.91
C SER A 221 5.23 -18.28 -17.48
N LYS A 222 6.42 -18.22 -16.86
CA LYS A 222 6.56 -18.59 -15.44
C LYS A 222 5.84 -17.62 -14.52
N ALA A 223 5.91 -16.32 -14.81
CA ALA A 223 5.15 -15.33 -14.04
C ALA A 223 3.65 -15.65 -14.02
N LEU A 224 3.06 -16.05 -15.15
CA LEU A 224 1.65 -16.48 -15.21
C LEU A 224 1.36 -17.68 -14.31
N THR A 225 2.20 -18.72 -14.32
CA THR A 225 2.02 -19.89 -13.46
C THR A 225 1.95 -19.49 -11.98
N TYR A 226 2.80 -18.57 -11.53
CA TYR A 226 2.80 -18.10 -10.14
C TYR A 226 1.62 -17.16 -9.84
N TYR A 227 1.16 -16.35 -10.79
CA TYR A 227 -0.07 -15.58 -10.62
C TYR A 227 -1.31 -16.49 -10.52
N GLU A 228 -1.40 -17.55 -11.32
CA GLU A 228 -2.49 -18.54 -11.22
C GLU A 228 -2.53 -19.21 -9.85
N GLN A 229 -1.36 -19.62 -9.33
CA GLN A 229 -1.24 -20.14 -7.97
C GLN A 229 -1.65 -19.11 -6.89
N THR A 230 -1.38 -17.83 -7.13
CA THR A 230 -1.84 -16.76 -6.23
C THR A 230 -3.36 -16.73 -6.17
N VAL A 231 -4.05 -16.76 -7.32
CA VAL A 231 -5.53 -16.75 -7.39
C VAL A 231 -6.14 -17.93 -6.62
N GLU A 232 -5.53 -19.11 -6.68
CA GLU A 232 -6.01 -20.31 -5.96
C GLU A 232 -5.90 -20.19 -4.43
N LEU A 233 -4.92 -19.41 -3.94
CA LEU A 233 -4.64 -19.25 -2.51
C LEU A 233 -5.35 -18.05 -1.88
N ASP A 234 -5.81 -17.11 -2.70
CA ASP A 234 -6.17 -15.78 -2.26
C ASP A 234 -7.64 -15.63 -1.82
N SER A 235 -7.84 -14.69 -0.90
CA SER A 235 -9.14 -14.14 -0.58
C SER A 235 -9.65 -13.27 -1.74
N LYS A 236 -10.96 -13.07 -1.85
CA LYS A 236 -11.56 -12.23 -2.91
C LYS A 236 -10.96 -10.80 -3.00
N THR A 237 -10.33 -10.30 -1.94
CA THR A 237 -9.86 -8.91 -1.84
C THR A 237 -8.59 -8.61 -2.66
N SER A 238 -7.65 -9.55 -2.82
CA SER A 238 -6.42 -9.31 -3.61
C SER A 238 -6.49 -9.84 -5.05
N MET A 239 -7.57 -10.55 -5.40
CA MET A 239 -7.83 -11.12 -6.72
C MET A 239 -7.85 -10.06 -7.84
N ALA A 240 -8.34 -8.84 -7.56
CA ALA A 240 -8.34 -7.73 -8.51
C ALA A 240 -6.91 -7.29 -8.92
N THR A 241 -5.98 -7.26 -7.97
CA THR A 241 -4.58 -6.94 -8.25
C THR A 241 -3.93 -8.03 -9.08
N THR A 242 -4.19 -9.30 -8.71
CA THR A 242 -3.66 -10.45 -9.43
C THR A 242 -4.15 -10.51 -10.88
N TYR A 243 -5.45 -10.30 -11.13
CA TYR A 243 -5.99 -10.25 -12.49
C TYR A 243 -5.42 -9.10 -13.33
N ASN A 244 -5.26 -7.90 -12.76
CA ASN A 244 -4.57 -6.80 -13.43
C ASN A 244 -3.13 -7.17 -13.84
N ASN A 245 -2.42 -7.88 -12.97
CA ASN A 245 -1.04 -8.28 -13.24
C ASN A 245 -0.94 -9.40 -14.30
N ILE A 246 -1.85 -10.37 -14.27
CA ILE A 246 -2.00 -11.39 -15.33
C ILE A 246 -2.29 -10.71 -16.66
N ALA A 247 -3.20 -9.74 -16.68
CA ALA A 247 -3.52 -8.97 -17.87
C ALA A 247 -2.32 -8.18 -18.41
N GLY A 248 -1.57 -7.52 -17.52
CA GLY A 248 -0.32 -6.83 -17.89
C GLY A 248 0.71 -7.77 -18.50
N ASN A 249 0.82 -8.99 -18.00
CA ASN A 249 1.71 -10.02 -18.52
C ASN A 249 1.28 -10.47 -19.94
N TYR A 250 0.00 -10.78 -20.16
CA TYR A 250 -0.52 -11.07 -21.51
C TYR A 250 -0.33 -9.90 -22.49
N ASN A 251 -0.48 -8.66 -22.01
CA ASN A 251 -0.21 -7.47 -22.81
C ASN A 251 1.26 -7.41 -23.25
N ALA A 252 2.20 -7.66 -22.33
CA ALA A 252 3.63 -7.70 -22.65
C ALA A 252 4.00 -8.84 -23.62
N MET A 253 3.24 -9.94 -23.61
CA MET A 253 3.36 -11.03 -24.59
C MET A 253 2.69 -10.73 -25.94
N GLY A 254 1.96 -9.62 -26.07
CA GLY A 254 1.19 -9.26 -27.27
C GLY A 254 -0.17 -9.97 -27.41
N ASP A 255 -0.60 -10.75 -26.42
CA ASP A 255 -1.93 -11.37 -26.37
C ASP A 255 -2.94 -10.36 -25.78
N TYR A 256 -3.18 -9.30 -26.54
CA TYR A 256 -3.99 -8.17 -26.11
C TYR A 256 -5.44 -8.56 -25.78
N SER A 257 -6.00 -9.53 -26.51
CA SER A 257 -7.35 -10.04 -26.27
C SER A 257 -7.49 -10.73 -24.91
N LYS A 258 -6.54 -11.59 -24.51
CA LYS A 258 -6.58 -12.19 -23.17
C LYS A 258 -6.35 -11.16 -22.08
N ALA A 259 -5.44 -10.22 -22.31
CA ALA A 259 -5.23 -9.14 -21.37
C ALA A 259 -6.52 -8.34 -21.10
N LEU A 260 -7.27 -7.98 -22.15
CA LEU A 260 -8.58 -7.32 -22.00
C LEU A 260 -9.57 -8.17 -21.19
N SER A 261 -9.63 -9.49 -21.44
CA SER A 261 -10.52 -10.38 -20.69
C SER A 261 -10.22 -10.40 -19.18
N TYR A 262 -8.95 -10.35 -18.77
CA TYR A 262 -8.58 -10.29 -17.36
C TYR A 262 -8.79 -8.89 -16.74
N TYR A 263 -8.61 -7.81 -17.52
CA TYR A 263 -9.00 -6.47 -17.08
C TYR A 263 -10.51 -6.38 -16.84
N GLU A 264 -11.33 -6.95 -17.72
CA GLU A 264 -12.78 -7.01 -17.55
C GLU A 264 -13.17 -7.79 -16.28
N GLN A 265 -12.58 -8.96 -16.05
CA GLN A 265 -12.76 -9.73 -14.80
C GLN A 265 -12.36 -8.93 -13.56
N THR A 266 -11.35 -8.05 -13.66
CA THR A 266 -10.97 -7.17 -12.55
C THR A 266 -12.06 -6.14 -12.23
N LEU A 267 -12.69 -5.56 -13.24
CA LEU A 267 -13.76 -4.57 -13.08
C LEU A 267 -15.03 -5.18 -12.47
N GLU A 268 -15.30 -6.47 -12.71
CA GLU A 268 -16.42 -7.18 -12.09
C GLU A 268 -16.30 -7.33 -10.56
N LEU A 269 -15.11 -7.14 -10.00
CA LEU A 269 -14.86 -7.25 -8.56
C LEU A 269 -15.17 -5.98 -7.75
N ASP A 270 -15.65 -4.90 -8.41
CA ASP A 270 -16.08 -3.62 -7.81
C ASP A 270 -15.08 -3.01 -6.81
N SER A 271 -13.78 -3.12 -7.12
CA SER A 271 -12.72 -2.48 -6.34
C SER A 271 -12.41 -1.10 -6.94
N LYS A 272 -12.93 -0.03 -6.32
CA LYS A 272 -12.66 1.36 -6.77
C LYS A 272 -11.16 1.66 -6.96
N THR A 273 -10.32 1.18 -6.04
CA THR A 273 -8.87 1.35 -6.11
C THR A 273 -8.26 0.62 -7.31
N SER A 274 -8.76 -0.57 -7.63
CA SER A 274 -8.25 -1.33 -8.78
C SER A 274 -8.78 -0.78 -10.11
N MET A 275 -9.98 -0.19 -10.10
CA MET A 275 -10.68 0.29 -11.30
C MET A 275 -9.89 1.35 -12.08
N ALA A 276 -9.31 2.34 -11.39
CA ALA A 276 -8.47 3.36 -12.04
C ALA A 276 -7.27 2.73 -12.77
N THR A 277 -6.52 1.87 -12.06
CA THR A 277 -5.37 1.14 -12.61
C THR A 277 -5.78 0.25 -13.78
N THR A 278 -6.89 -0.47 -13.66
CA THR A 278 -7.42 -1.34 -14.71
C THR A 278 -7.74 -0.54 -15.98
N TYR A 279 -8.48 0.56 -15.86
CA TYR A 279 -8.77 1.44 -17.00
C TYR A 279 -7.49 1.98 -17.65
N ASN A 280 -6.51 2.39 -16.85
CA ASN A 280 -5.25 2.87 -17.40
C ASN A 280 -4.54 1.77 -18.21
N ASN A 281 -4.53 0.55 -17.68
CA ASN A 281 -3.88 -0.58 -18.33
C ASN A 281 -4.66 -1.07 -19.57
N MET A 282 -5.99 -0.99 -19.57
CA MET A 282 -6.80 -1.20 -20.78
C MET A 282 -6.49 -0.14 -21.84
N GLY A 283 -6.31 1.12 -21.43
CA GLY A 283 -5.86 2.20 -22.30
C GLY A 283 -4.51 1.90 -22.94
N ALA A 284 -3.54 1.44 -22.14
CA ALA A 284 -2.22 1.03 -22.62
C ALA A 284 -2.31 -0.17 -23.57
N ASN A 285 -3.23 -1.10 -23.31
CA ASN A 285 -3.47 -2.27 -24.14
C ASN A 285 -3.99 -1.90 -25.53
N TYR A 286 -5.02 -1.04 -25.61
CA TYR A 286 -5.51 -0.53 -26.88
C TYR A 286 -4.48 0.33 -27.62
N ASN A 287 -3.62 1.06 -26.90
CA ASN A 287 -2.50 1.78 -27.50
C ASN A 287 -1.50 0.82 -28.17
N ALA A 288 -1.17 -0.29 -27.51
CA ALA A 288 -0.31 -1.33 -28.07
C ALA A 288 -0.93 -2.05 -29.30
N MET A 289 -2.25 -1.94 -29.48
CA MET A 289 -3.00 -2.37 -30.66
C MET A 289 -3.17 -1.28 -31.74
N ASP A 290 -2.56 -0.10 -31.56
CA ASP A 290 -2.75 1.11 -32.37
C ASP A 290 -4.20 1.66 -32.40
N ASP A 291 -5.09 1.20 -31.50
CA ASP A 291 -6.45 1.73 -31.34
C ASP A 291 -6.46 2.91 -30.36
N CYS A 292 -5.96 4.04 -30.84
CA CYS A 292 -5.88 5.27 -30.04
C CYS A 292 -7.23 5.76 -29.53
N SER A 293 -8.32 5.49 -30.28
CA SER A 293 -9.65 5.98 -29.93
C SER A 293 -10.16 5.27 -28.68
N LYS A 294 -10.04 3.94 -28.61
CA LYS A 294 -10.42 3.21 -27.41
C LYS A 294 -9.46 3.45 -26.27
N ALA A 295 -8.16 3.56 -26.55
CA ALA A 295 -7.18 3.91 -25.55
C ALA A 295 -7.56 5.21 -24.82
N LEU A 296 -7.95 6.24 -25.58
CA LEU A 296 -8.42 7.51 -25.04
C LEU A 296 -9.65 7.34 -24.14
N THR A 297 -10.66 6.58 -24.58
CA THR A 297 -11.86 6.35 -23.77
C THR A 297 -11.51 5.77 -22.40
N TYR A 298 -10.63 4.78 -22.34
CA TYR A 298 -10.26 4.17 -21.06
C TYR A 298 -9.38 5.08 -20.20
N TYR A 299 -8.47 5.85 -20.78
CA TYR A 299 -7.75 6.87 -20.01
C TYR A 299 -8.67 7.96 -19.43
N GLN A 300 -9.72 8.35 -20.16
CA GLN A 300 -10.76 9.25 -19.64
C GLN A 300 -11.52 8.62 -18.46
N GLN A 301 -11.83 7.33 -18.54
CA GLN A 301 -12.47 6.62 -17.43
C GLN A 301 -11.55 6.51 -16.20
N THR A 302 -10.23 6.37 -16.36
CA THR A 302 -9.29 6.46 -15.24
C THR A 302 -9.40 7.81 -14.52
N LEU A 303 -9.48 8.91 -15.26
CA LEU A 303 -9.60 10.27 -14.71
C LEU A 303 -10.88 10.48 -13.90
N GLU A 304 -12.00 9.91 -14.36
CA GLU A 304 -13.29 10.00 -13.66
C GLU A 304 -13.26 9.28 -12.31
N VAL A 305 -12.41 8.24 -12.16
CA VAL A 305 -12.29 7.44 -10.96
C VAL A 305 -11.21 7.96 -10.02
N ASP A 306 -10.06 8.40 -10.55
CA ASP A 306 -8.94 8.96 -9.77
C ASP A 306 -8.18 10.04 -10.56
N SER A 307 -8.49 11.30 -10.24
CA SER A 307 -7.86 12.47 -10.87
C SER A 307 -6.35 12.59 -10.69
N LYS A 308 -5.75 12.00 -9.64
CA LYS A 308 -4.32 12.23 -9.32
C LYS A 308 -3.39 11.24 -10.02
N THR A 309 -3.70 9.94 -9.96
CA THR A 309 -2.87 8.89 -10.58
C THR A 309 -2.91 8.97 -12.11
N SER A 310 -4.02 9.44 -12.66
CA SER A 310 -4.25 9.46 -14.11
C SER A 310 -3.44 10.52 -14.86
N MET A 311 -3.08 11.64 -14.23
CA MET A 311 -2.40 12.74 -14.91
C MET A 311 -1.01 12.35 -15.44
N ALA A 312 -0.18 11.73 -14.61
CA ALA A 312 1.18 11.32 -14.98
C ALA A 312 1.20 10.30 -16.14
N ALA A 313 0.23 9.39 -16.16
CA ALA A 313 0.06 8.41 -17.23
C ALA A 313 -0.37 9.07 -18.56
N THR A 314 -1.33 10.01 -18.51
CA THR A 314 -1.75 10.77 -19.70
C THR A 314 -0.58 11.58 -20.29
N TYR A 315 0.27 12.19 -19.46
CA TYR A 315 1.46 12.92 -19.90
C TYR A 315 2.48 12.05 -20.63
N ASN A 316 2.84 10.90 -20.04
CA ASN A 316 3.80 9.97 -20.63
C ASN A 316 3.30 9.45 -21.99
N ASN A 317 1.99 9.22 -22.10
CA ASN A 317 1.39 8.72 -23.33
C ASN A 317 1.30 9.78 -24.44
N ALA A 318 1.01 11.05 -24.10
CA ALA A 318 1.10 12.16 -25.05
C ALA A 318 2.53 12.31 -25.61
N GLY A 319 3.54 12.11 -24.77
CA GLY A 319 4.95 12.06 -25.18
C GLY A 319 5.29 10.88 -26.10
N ASN A 320 4.73 9.70 -25.85
CA ASN A 320 4.94 8.51 -26.70
C ASN A 320 4.34 8.69 -28.11
N TYR A 321 3.15 9.26 -28.23
CA TYR A 321 2.56 9.56 -29.54
C TYR A 321 3.36 10.61 -30.34
N ASN A 322 4.00 11.56 -29.65
CA ASN A 322 4.94 12.49 -30.26
C ASN A 322 6.13 11.74 -30.88
N ALA A 323 6.72 10.81 -30.13
CA ALA A 323 7.85 10.01 -30.58
C ALA A 323 7.51 9.11 -31.79
N MET A 324 6.24 8.74 -31.95
CA MET A 324 5.72 7.95 -33.09
C MET A 324 5.27 8.79 -34.30
N GLY A 325 5.39 10.12 -34.24
CA GLY A 325 4.99 11.01 -35.34
C GLY A 325 3.47 11.23 -35.47
N HIS A 326 2.67 10.79 -34.49
CA HIS A 326 1.23 11.01 -34.43
C HIS A 326 0.88 12.34 -33.78
N TYR A 327 1.42 13.38 -34.40
CA TYR A 327 1.45 14.75 -33.97
C TYR A 327 0.07 15.32 -33.57
N SER A 328 -0.91 15.25 -34.46
CA SER A 328 -2.25 15.78 -34.20
C SER A 328 -2.95 15.10 -33.02
N LYS A 329 -2.68 13.81 -32.79
CA LYS A 329 -3.23 13.08 -31.63
C LYS A 329 -2.53 13.50 -30.34
N ALA A 330 -1.19 13.61 -30.35
CA ALA A 330 -0.40 14.08 -29.21
C ALA A 330 -0.85 15.48 -28.73
N LEU A 331 -1.15 16.40 -29.65
CA LEU A 331 -1.67 17.73 -29.29
C LEU A 331 -3.03 17.64 -28.59
N THR A 332 -3.97 16.84 -29.12
CA THR A 332 -5.29 16.65 -28.49
C THR A 332 -5.15 16.10 -27.06
N TYR A 333 -4.20 15.19 -26.82
CA TYR A 333 -3.92 14.70 -25.47
C TYR A 333 -3.38 15.79 -24.54
N TYR A 334 -2.47 16.66 -25.01
CA TYR A 334 -1.98 17.78 -24.21
C TYR A 334 -3.08 18.81 -23.90
N GLU A 335 -3.97 19.10 -24.86
CA GLU A 335 -5.09 20.01 -24.67
C GLU A 335 -6.12 19.49 -23.66
N GLN A 336 -6.48 18.20 -23.74
CA GLN A 336 -7.38 17.58 -22.78
C GLN A 336 -6.75 17.52 -21.38
N THR A 337 -5.45 17.23 -21.29
CA THR A 337 -4.74 17.25 -20.01
C THR A 337 -4.71 18.65 -19.39
N LEU A 338 -4.51 19.69 -20.20
CA LEU A 338 -4.59 21.09 -19.75
C LEU A 338 -5.98 21.46 -19.22
N GLU A 339 -7.04 21.04 -19.90
CA GLU A 339 -8.41 21.30 -19.46
C GLU A 339 -8.69 20.63 -18.11
N LEU A 340 -8.18 19.41 -17.94
CA LEU A 340 -8.36 18.62 -16.73
C LEU A 340 -7.54 19.18 -15.56
N ASP A 341 -6.25 19.44 -15.74
CA ASP A 341 -5.38 20.07 -14.74
C ASP A 341 -5.96 21.40 -14.26
N SER A 342 -6.51 22.21 -15.19
CA SER A 342 -7.18 23.45 -14.84
C SER A 342 -8.42 23.25 -13.98
N LYS A 343 -9.16 22.14 -14.14
CA LYS A 343 -10.35 21.81 -13.33
C LYS A 343 -9.99 21.20 -11.98
N THR A 344 -8.96 20.38 -11.91
CA THR A 344 -8.63 19.57 -10.72
C THR A 344 -7.64 20.25 -9.78
N LEU A 345 -6.62 20.91 -10.32
CA LEU A 345 -5.52 21.53 -9.55
C LEU A 345 -5.56 23.05 -9.58
N GLY A 346 -6.39 23.63 -10.45
CA GLY A 346 -6.47 25.05 -10.70
C GLY A 346 -5.46 25.50 -11.76
N SER A 347 -5.81 26.56 -12.48
CA SER A 347 -5.12 27.05 -13.68
C SER A 347 -3.66 27.48 -13.50
N ASN A 348 -3.15 27.57 -12.26
CA ASN A 348 -1.80 28.02 -11.93
C ASN A 348 -0.90 26.90 -11.37
N HIS A 349 -1.34 25.63 -11.39
CA HIS A 349 -0.54 24.53 -10.87
C HIS A 349 0.74 24.31 -11.71
N PRO A 350 1.91 24.00 -11.11
CA PRO A 350 3.18 23.85 -11.86
C PRO A 350 3.16 22.82 -13.01
N SER A 351 2.29 21.80 -12.94
CA SER A 351 2.10 20.82 -14.04
C SER A 351 1.57 21.47 -15.33
N MET A 352 0.83 22.57 -15.22
CA MET A 352 0.35 23.34 -16.37
C MET A 352 1.50 23.83 -17.24
N ALA A 353 2.60 24.31 -16.62
CA ALA A 353 3.76 24.83 -17.34
C ALA A 353 4.47 23.75 -18.17
N THR A 354 4.61 22.54 -17.63
CA THR A 354 5.17 21.39 -18.36
C THR A 354 4.28 21.02 -19.56
N THR A 355 2.96 21.03 -19.38
CA THR A 355 2.02 20.73 -20.46
C THR A 355 2.04 21.77 -21.56
N TYR A 356 2.02 23.06 -21.19
CA TYR A 356 2.11 24.17 -22.14
C TYR A 356 3.43 24.12 -22.92
N ASN A 357 4.55 23.81 -22.27
CA ASN A 357 5.84 23.64 -22.96
C ASN A 357 5.79 22.48 -23.97
N ASN A 358 5.18 21.35 -23.60
CA ASN A 358 5.07 20.20 -24.50
C ASN A 358 4.11 20.48 -25.67
N ALA A 359 2.98 21.15 -25.44
CA ALA A 359 2.06 21.62 -26.48
C ALA A 359 2.66 22.75 -27.36
N GLY A 360 3.52 23.60 -26.80
CA GLY A 360 4.22 24.66 -27.53
C GLY A 360 5.32 24.15 -28.44
N ASN A 361 6.15 23.20 -27.95
CA ASN A 361 7.15 22.50 -28.76
C ASN A 361 6.53 21.80 -29.98
N TYR A 362 5.28 21.34 -29.82
CA TYR A 362 4.50 20.77 -30.90
C TYR A 362 4.10 21.78 -31.98
N ASN A 363 3.59 22.96 -31.58
CA ASN A 363 3.19 23.98 -32.53
C ASN A 363 4.41 24.44 -33.36
N ALA A 364 5.62 24.46 -32.78
CA ALA A 364 6.85 24.75 -33.50
C ALA A 364 7.30 23.64 -34.47
N ASN A 365 7.22 22.36 -34.08
CA ASN A 365 7.69 21.23 -34.91
C ASN A 365 6.66 20.74 -35.95
N GLY A 366 5.36 20.92 -35.71
CA GLY A 366 4.29 20.69 -36.69
C GLY A 366 4.15 21.81 -37.72
N SER A 367 4.63 23.03 -37.39
CA SER A 367 4.52 24.22 -38.25
C SER A 367 5.56 24.32 -39.36
N LEU A 368 6.57 23.44 -39.43
CA LEU A 368 7.49 23.45 -40.59
C LEU A 368 6.79 23.07 -41.92
N LEU A 369 5.50 22.70 -41.87
CA LEU A 369 4.65 22.50 -43.03
C LEU A 369 3.38 23.37 -43.10
N LYS A 370 3.06 24.19 -42.08
CA LYS A 370 1.79 24.97 -42.03
C LYS A 370 1.83 26.31 -41.28
N GLY A 371 2.95 27.02 -41.27
CA GLY A 371 3.09 28.29 -40.52
C GLY A 371 3.36 29.54 -41.37
N PHE A 372 2.50 29.89 -42.33
CA PHE A 372 2.24 31.29 -42.65
C PHE A 372 0.79 31.56 -42.27
N ASP A 373 0.58 32.70 -41.62
CA ASP A 373 -0.68 33.24 -41.09
C ASP A 373 -1.02 32.81 -39.66
N LEU A 374 -0.42 33.52 -38.71
CA LEU A 374 -1.12 34.27 -37.64
C LEU A 374 -0.09 35.17 -36.91
N LEU A 375 0.31 36.25 -37.61
CA LEU A 375 0.49 37.58 -36.99
C LEU A 375 -0.88 38.26 -37.02
#